data_AF-A0A543Q776-F1
#
_entry.id   AF-A0A543Q776-F1
#
_cell.length_a   1.000
_cell.length_b   1.000
_cell.length_c   1.000
_cell.angle_alpha   90.00
_cell.angle_beta   90.00
_cell.angle_gamma   90.00
#
_symmetry.space_group_name_H-M   'P 1'
#
loop_
_entity.id
_entity.type
_entity.pdbx_description
1 polymer ?
#
loop_
_entity_poly.entity_id
_entity_poly.type
_entity_poly.pdbx_seq_one_letter_code
_entity_poly.pdbx_strand_id
1 'polypeptide(L)'
;MVVLNFPIPYAEELLYSTVARAGVRLGHTSPKQLLDEVFESRGIIATIDLPSHLATVSRWLPDEYTPEKLIYSHTLFPLYAPFISEGRRRQCMRGLHQGTQSAVHLVLGVIASRIKSPRFIRYCPGCITAQREQYGEYFWLREWQVAGVESCPEHGMLMDTRIARPLIERHRFIAAAPEYCHLIKQQTGMRDSDWITTQVRQLLVRLAQVSPSLEQWTAYYRNLACRLCLSRGKAQIDHASIRDRVLMAWPATWLTRNRLVPRSSFADESDWLKAIFRKHRKSFNYLQHIVVHQALLGRHWQIDDVLNEVSRTPICEKSSQVQVAIQKSSSQTPDQEAWLELLSSHPPQKARKNASALYARLYRNHRDWLLDINYRHAESKKNANVSRIDWDKRDREYLQALRQLATFLKANEQGPRRSKTCYLRLLGNLSTLEKNLHQMPRTSAFLAVNSESISQYQIRRLQNAYAELRNLLESPPRWRLLRNAGLSEERMTGSARQYLEILMCRSTEYEVKRGRK
;
A
#
# COMPACT_ATOMS: atom_id res chain seq x y z
N MET A 1 17.00 -31.29 -12.80
CA MET A 1 16.37 -31.96 -13.97
C MET A 1 15.74 -30.86 -14.81
N VAL A 2 16.37 -30.46 -15.92
CA VAL A 2 15.81 -29.41 -16.79
C VAL A 2 14.59 -30.00 -17.49
N VAL A 3 13.41 -29.46 -17.23
CA VAL A 3 12.21 -29.92 -17.95
C VAL A 3 12.30 -29.38 -19.38
N LEU A 4 12.26 -30.31 -20.35
CA LEU A 4 12.23 -29.96 -21.77
C LEU A 4 11.11 -28.94 -22.03
N ASN A 5 11.46 -27.80 -22.62
CA ASN A 5 10.61 -26.66 -23.05
C ASN A 5 10.34 -25.50 -22.09
N PHE A 6 10.77 -25.48 -20.82
CA PHE A 6 10.68 -24.25 -20.02
C PHE A 6 11.74 -23.22 -20.48
N PRO A 7 11.38 -21.95 -20.77
CA PRO A 7 12.33 -20.96 -21.26
C PRO A 7 13.32 -20.52 -20.18
N ILE A 8 14.59 -20.36 -20.58
CA ILE A 8 15.61 -19.71 -19.75
C ILE A 8 15.33 -18.19 -19.74
N PRO A 9 15.34 -17.53 -18.56
CA PRO A 9 15.20 -16.08 -18.48
C PRO A 9 16.32 -15.37 -19.25
N TYR A 10 15.97 -14.38 -20.07
CA TYR A 10 16.97 -13.49 -20.67
C TYR A 10 17.48 -12.47 -19.65
N ALA A 11 18.64 -11.87 -19.94
CA ALA A 11 19.16 -10.75 -19.15
C ALA A 11 18.10 -9.63 -19.07
N GLU A 12 17.88 -9.11 -17.86
CA GLU A 12 16.89 -8.06 -17.56
C GLU A 12 15.42 -8.40 -17.88
N GLU A 13 15.12 -9.66 -18.21
CA GLU A 13 13.75 -10.12 -18.38
C GLU A 13 13.03 -10.25 -17.01
N LEU A 14 11.76 -9.87 -16.96
CA LEU A 14 10.91 -10.17 -15.81
C LEU A 14 10.59 -11.66 -15.72
N LEU A 15 10.60 -12.23 -14.50
CA LEU A 15 10.17 -13.61 -14.28
C LEU A 15 8.72 -13.83 -14.75
N TYR A 16 7.87 -12.80 -14.63
CA TYR A 16 6.53 -12.79 -15.22
C TYR A 16 6.56 -13.09 -16.73
N SER A 17 7.50 -12.49 -17.46
CA SER A 17 7.69 -12.70 -18.90
C SER A 17 8.17 -14.12 -19.20
N THR A 18 9.12 -14.64 -18.42
CA THR A 18 9.61 -16.02 -18.59
C THR A 18 8.46 -17.02 -18.44
N VAL A 19 7.63 -16.88 -17.41
CA VAL A 19 6.44 -17.74 -17.23
C VAL A 19 5.43 -17.56 -18.36
N ALA A 20 5.22 -16.32 -18.83
CA ALA A 20 4.33 -16.05 -19.95
C ALA A 20 4.81 -16.73 -21.25
N ARG A 21 6.11 -16.70 -21.53
CA ARG A 21 6.73 -17.40 -22.66
C ARG A 21 6.63 -18.91 -22.52
N ALA A 22 6.74 -19.45 -21.31
CA ALA A 22 6.51 -20.88 -21.06
C ALA A 22 5.12 -21.31 -21.55
N GLY A 23 4.09 -20.49 -21.26
CA GLY A 23 2.74 -20.74 -21.76
C GLY A 23 2.64 -20.78 -23.29
N VAL A 24 3.37 -19.91 -23.99
CA VAL A 24 3.43 -19.91 -25.46
C VAL A 24 4.15 -21.14 -25.99
N ARG A 25 5.33 -21.48 -25.44
CA ARG A 25 6.14 -22.63 -25.87
C ARG A 25 5.45 -23.97 -25.63
N LEU A 26 4.68 -24.10 -24.56
CA LEU A 26 3.91 -25.29 -24.22
C LEU A 26 2.55 -25.36 -24.94
N GLY A 27 2.17 -24.32 -25.71
CA GLY A 27 0.91 -24.28 -26.45
C GLY A 27 -0.34 -24.20 -25.55
N HIS A 28 -0.20 -23.69 -24.32
CA HIS A 28 -1.33 -23.59 -23.39
C HIS A 28 -2.29 -22.49 -23.80
N THR A 29 -3.53 -22.86 -24.10
CA THR A 29 -4.62 -21.91 -24.40
C THR A 29 -5.38 -21.49 -23.15
N SER A 30 -5.35 -22.31 -22.09
CA SER A 30 -5.98 -22.01 -20.81
C SER A 30 -4.96 -21.45 -19.81
N PRO A 31 -5.17 -20.26 -19.22
CA PRO A 31 -4.31 -19.75 -18.17
C PRO A 31 -4.16 -20.71 -17.00
N LYS A 32 -5.19 -21.51 -16.68
CA LYS A 32 -5.15 -22.45 -15.55
C LYS A 32 -4.24 -23.65 -15.79
N GLN A 33 -4.09 -24.10 -17.04
CA GLN A 33 -3.17 -25.19 -17.38
C GLN A 33 -1.73 -24.79 -17.09
N LEU A 34 -1.32 -23.59 -17.52
CA LEU A 34 -0.01 -23.05 -17.21
C LEU A 34 0.24 -22.96 -15.70
N LEU A 35 -0.77 -22.58 -14.92
CA LEU A 35 -0.62 -22.50 -13.47
C LEU A 35 -0.51 -23.87 -12.79
N ASP A 36 -1.30 -24.85 -13.24
CA ASP A 36 -1.22 -26.22 -12.75
C ASP A 36 0.17 -26.81 -13.04
N GLU A 37 0.69 -26.59 -14.24
CA GLU A 37 1.97 -27.14 -14.66
C GLU A 37 3.14 -26.45 -13.94
N VAL A 38 3.24 -25.12 -14.01
CA VAL A 38 4.42 -24.40 -13.49
C VAL A 38 4.41 -24.28 -11.97
N PHE A 39 3.23 -24.11 -11.36
CA PHE A 39 3.10 -23.77 -9.94
C PHE A 39 2.41 -24.82 -9.09
N GLU A 40 1.88 -25.90 -9.69
CA GLU A 40 1.07 -26.91 -8.99
C GLU A 40 -0.12 -26.27 -8.25
N SER A 41 -0.63 -25.14 -8.76
CA SER A 41 -1.64 -24.33 -8.07
C SER A 41 -2.47 -23.47 -9.00
N ARG A 42 -3.80 -23.59 -8.93
CA ARG A 42 -4.74 -22.73 -9.67
C ARG A 42 -4.93 -21.34 -9.06
N GLY A 43 -4.35 -21.08 -7.88
CA GLY A 43 -4.59 -19.85 -7.10
C GLY A 43 -3.68 -18.68 -7.45
N ILE A 44 -2.63 -18.92 -8.26
CA ILE A 44 -1.56 -17.95 -8.49
C ILE A 44 -2.05 -16.69 -9.18
N ILE A 45 -1.66 -15.54 -8.63
CA ILE A 45 -1.91 -14.23 -9.23
C ILE A 45 -0.69 -13.85 -10.07
N ALA A 46 -0.90 -13.55 -11.35
CA ALA A 46 0.13 -13.17 -12.31
C ALA A 46 0.62 -11.74 -12.03
N THR A 47 1.46 -11.61 -11.00
CA THR A 47 1.98 -10.32 -10.54
C THR A 47 3.25 -9.97 -11.30
N ILE A 48 3.31 -8.76 -11.86
CA ILE A 48 4.36 -8.38 -12.82
C ILE A 48 5.67 -7.99 -12.11
N ASP A 49 5.59 -7.14 -11.09
CA ASP A 49 6.76 -6.52 -10.46
C ASP A 49 7.40 -7.40 -9.38
N LEU A 50 6.57 -8.05 -8.56
CA LEU A 50 6.97 -8.81 -7.38
C LEU A 50 6.18 -10.14 -7.31
N PRO A 51 6.40 -11.07 -8.28
CA PRO A 51 5.75 -12.38 -8.26
C PRO A 51 6.15 -13.20 -7.03
N SER A 52 5.27 -14.11 -6.60
CA SER A 52 5.52 -15.06 -5.51
C SER A 52 5.78 -16.47 -6.04
N HIS A 53 6.12 -17.40 -5.14
CA HIS A 53 6.40 -18.82 -5.44
C HIS A 53 7.62 -19.02 -6.34
N LEU A 54 8.65 -18.19 -6.17
CA LEU A 54 9.88 -18.27 -6.95
C LEU A 54 10.64 -19.59 -6.73
N ALA A 55 10.47 -20.22 -5.57
CA ALA A 55 11.02 -21.54 -5.30
C ALA A 55 10.43 -22.63 -6.20
N THR A 56 9.15 -22.51 -6.57
CA THR A 56 8.52 -23.46 -7.48
C THR A 56 9.03 -23.25 -8.90
N VAL A 57 9.09 -21.99 -9.37
CA VAL A 57 9.61 -21.66 -10.71
C VAL A 57 11.09 -22.06 -10.87
N SER A 58 11.90 -21.86 -9.82
CA SER A 58 13.33 -22.23 -9.82
C SER A 58 13.58 -23.71 -10.14
N ARG A 59 12.65 -24.62 -9.80
CA ARG A 59 12.77 -26.06 -10.13
C ARG A 59 12.77 -26.37 -11.63
N TRP A 60 12.23 -25.45 -12.43
CA TRP A 60 12.17 -25.57 -13.90
C TRP A 60 13.44 -25.07 -14.60
N LEU A 61 14.33 -24.42 -13.84
CA LEU A 61 15.53 -23.78 -14.37
C LEU A 61 16.79 -24.53 -13.93
N PRO A 62 17.93 -24.30 -14.59
CA PRO A 62 19.22 -24.81 -14.14
C PRO A 62 19.55 -24.36 -12.71
N ASP A 63 20.36 -25.14 -11.98
CA ASP A 63 20.65 -24.95 -10.55
C ASP A 63 21.23 -23.56 -10.20
N GLU A 64 21.83 -22.88 -11.18
CA GLU A 64 22.31 -21.50 -11.02
C GLU A 64 21.17 -20.49 -10.77
N TYR A 65 19.93 -20.78 -11.17
CA TYR A 65 18.76 -19.91 -11.00
C TYR A 65 18.08 -20.16 -9.65
N THR A 66 18.84 -19.93 -8.58
CA THR A 66 18.30 -20.02 -7.23
C THR A 66 17.16 -19.01 -7.01
N PRO A 67 16.24 -19.25 -6.07
CA PRO A 67 15.17 -18.30 -5.78
C PRO A 67 15.67 -16.91 -5.44
N GLU A 68 16.81 -16.80 -4.74
CA GLU A 68 17.45 -15.52 -4.44
C GLU A 68 17.96 -14.81 -5.70
N LYS A 69 18.62 -15.54 -6.62
CA LYS A 69 19.04 -14.99 -7.91
C LYS A 69 17.84 -14.49 -8.72
N LEU A 70 16.75 -15.27 -8.75
CA LEU A 70 15.50 -14.87 -9.43
C LEU A 70 14.90 -13.61 -8.81
N ILE A 71 14.87 -13.50 -7.47
CA ILE A 71 14.39 -12.31 -6.76
C ILE A 71 15.18 -11.07 -7.23
N TYR A 72 16.50 -11.13 -7.26
CA TYR A 72 17.31 -9.93 -7.57
C TYR A 72 17.51 -9.68 -9.07
N SER A 73 17.44 -10.70 -9.92
CA SER A 73 17.77 -10.57 -11.35
C SER A 73 16.54 -10.52 -12.26
N HIS A 74 15.39 -11.00 -11.78
CA HIS A 74 14.18 -11.14 -12.60
C HIS A 74 12.91 -10.58 -11.93
N THR A 75 13.05 -9.79 -10.86
CA THR A 75 11.94 -9.00 -10.28
C THR A 75 12.35 -7.55 -10.06
N LEU A 76 11.39 -6.71 -9.64
CA LEU A 76 11.66 -5.33 -9.24
C LEU A 76 12.04 -5.19 -7.75
N PHE A 77 12.24 -6.29 -7.02
CA PHE A 77 12.64 -6.26 -5.61
C PHE A 77 13.92 -5.44 -5.31
N PRO A 78 14.95 -5.43 -6.17
CA PRO A 78 16.16 -4.61 -5.94
C PRO A 78 15.89 -3.11 -5.79
N LEU A 79 14.80 -2.60 -6.36
CA LEU A 79 14.41 -1.18 -6.23
C LEU A 79 13.89 -0.83 -4.83
N TYR A 80 13.53 -1.82 -4.03
CA TYR A 80 12.99 -1.65 -2.68
C TYR A 80 14.00 -2.04 -1.62
N ALA A 81 14.78 -3.09 -1.86
CA ALA A 81 15.64 -3.71 -0.86
C ALA A 81 16.58 -2.72 -0.14
N PRO A 82 17.27 -1.77 -0.80
CA PRO A 82 18.20 -0.86 -0.11
C PRO A 82 17.53 0.20 0.78
N PHE A 83 16.22 0.40 0.65
CA PHE A 83 15.50 1.51 1.29
C PHE A 83 14.58 1.07 2.43
N ILE A 84 14.48 -0.24 2.67
CA ILE A 84 13.70 -0.85 3.76
C ILE A 84 14.63 -1.40 4.83
N SER A 85 14.15 -1.62 6.05
CA SER A 85 14.98 -2.26 7.08
C SER A 85 15.30 -3.71 6.73
N GLU A 86 16.44 -4.21 7.19
CA GLU A 86 16.88 -5.58 6.95
C GLU A 86 15.83 -6.63 7.36
N GLY A 87 15.13 -6.42 8.49
CA GLY A 87 14.02 -7.27 8.90
C GLY A 87 12.88 -7.34 7.88
N ARG A 88 12.51 -6.19 7.29
CA ARG A 88 11.50 -6.13 6.22
C ARG A 88 12.01 -6.74 4.92
N ARG A 89 13.28 -6.53 4.57
CA ARG A 89 13.92 -7.15 3.40
C ARG A 89 13.81 -8.68 3.47
N ARG A 90 14.26 -9.28 4.58
CA ARG A 90 14.16 -10.73 4.81
C ARG A 90 12.72 -11.25 4.79
N GLN A 91 11.79 -10.50 5.39
CA GLN A 91 10.36 -10.85 5.34
C GLN A 91 9.83 -10.88 3.90
N CYS A 92 10.17 -9.87 3.09
CA CYS A 92 9.74 -9.81 1.69
C CYS A 92 10.37 -10.93 0.86
N MET A 93 11.66 -11.22 1.05
CA MET A 93 12.32 -12.33 0.37
C MET A 93 11.65 -13.67 0.66
N ARG A 94 11.28 -13.95 1.92
CA ARG A 94 10.50 -15.16 2.27
C ARG A 94 9.14 -15.18 1.56
N GLY A 95 8.46 -14.02 1.48
CA GLY A 95 7.18 -13.87 0.78
C GLY A 95 7.29 -14.16 -0.72
N LEU A 96 8.32 -13.63 -1.39
CA LEU A 96 8.58 -13.91 -2.81
C LEU A 96 8.98 -15.38 -3.04
N HIS A 97 9.77 -15.95 -2.13
CA HIS A 97 10.26 -17.33 -2.22
C HIS A 97 9.13 -18.38 -2.17
N GLN A 98 8.30 -18.38 -1.12
CA GLN A 98 7.30 -19.44 -0.88
C GLN A 98 5.87 -19.04 -1.22
N GLY A 99 5.57 -17.74 -1.34
CA GLY A 99 4.21 -17.22 -1.40
C GLY A 99 3.49 -17.35 -0.06
N THR A 100 3.75 -16.40 0.84
CA THR A 100 3.09 -16.35 2.16
C THR A 100 1.79 -15.54 2.13
N GLN A 101 0.93 -15.70 3.15
CA GLN A 101 -0.35 -14.98 3.26
C GLN A 101 -0.20 -13.44 3.36
N SER A 102 1.00 -12.93 3.65
CA SER A 102 1.28 -11.49 3.71
C SER A 102 1.67 -10.99 2.31
N ALA A 103 0.78 -10.26 1.63
CA ALA A 103 1.09 -9.67 0.32
C ALA A 103 2.37 -8.81 0.38
N VAL A 104 3.39 -9.14 -0.41
CA VAL A 104 4.71 -8.45 -0.42
C VAL A 104 4.55 -6.95 -0.68
N HIS A 105 3.65 -6.55 -1.58
CA HIS A 105 3.31 -5.15 -1.84
C HIS A 105 2.82 -4.39 -0.60
N LEU A 106 2.14 -5.06 0.33
CA LEU A 106 1.69 -4.46 1.58
C LEU A 106 2.87 -4.25 2.54
N VAL A 107 3.73 -5.26 2.68
CA VAL A 107 4.93 -5.19 3.56
C VAL A 107 5.89 -4.09 3.08
N LEU A 108 6.07 -3.97 1.77
CA LEU A 108 6.85 -2.90 1.14
C LEU A 108 6.16 -1.54 1.15
N GLY A 109 4.87 -1.48 1.51
CA GLY A 109 4.09 -0.25 1.52
C GLY A 109 3.84 0.34 0.12
N VAL A 110 3.92 -0.47 -0.95
CA VAL A 110 3.72 -0.05 -2.34
C VAL A 110 2.36 0.62 -2.52
N ILE A 111 1.32 0.09 -1.88
CA ILE A 111 -0.05 0.63 -1.95
C ILE A 111 -0.12 2.04 -1.34
N ALA A 112 0.53 2.22 -0.18
CA ALA A 112 0.60 3.50 0.53
C ALA A 112 1.66 4.45 -0.04
N SER A 113 2.51 3.98 -0.97
CA SER A 113 3.56 4.76 -1.59
C SER A 113 3.00 5.97 -2.32
N ARG A 114 3.74 7.08 -2.24
CA ARG A 114 3.46 8.30 -3.01
C ARG A 114 3.73 8.07 -4.50
N ILE A 115 4.79 7.34 -4.80
CA ILE A 115 5.15 6.91 -6.16
C ILE A 115 4.23 5.76 -6.55
N LYS A 116 3.52 5.93 -7.66
CA LYS A 116 2.60 4.93 -8.19
C LYS A 116 3.25 4.20 -9.35
N SER A 117 3.06 2.88 -9.38
CA SER A 117 3.45 2.06 -10.51
C SER A 117 2.71 2.49 -11.78
N PRO A 118 3.30 2.30 -12.98
CA PRO A 118 2.61 2.54 -14.24
C PRO A 118 1.26 1.83 -14.29
N ARG A 119 0.25 2.49 -14.86
CA ARG A 119 -1.12 1.94 -14.95
C ARG A 119 -1.21 0.83 -15.99
N PHE A 120 -0.36 0.84 -17.00
CA PHE A 120 -0.30 -0.17 -18.05
C PHE A 120 1.08 -0.84 -18.06
N ILE A 121 1.17 -2.04 -18.64
CA ILE A 121 2.48 -2.60 -19.02
C ILE A 121 3.08 -1.71 -20.09
N ARG A 122 4.36 -1.38 -19.95
CA ARG A 122 5.08 -0.56 -20.91
C ARG A 122 6.08 -1.36 -21.71
N TYR A 123 6.42 -0.86 -22.89
CA TYR A 123 7.41 -1.44 -23.76
C TYR A 123 8.14 -0.39 -24.58
N CYS A 124 9.26 -0.81 -25.16
CA CYS A 124 10.02 -0.04 -26.12
C CYS A 124 9.86 -0.68 -27.52
N PRO A 125 9.17 -0.04 -28.49
CA PRO A 125 9.05 -0.54 -29.86
C PRO A 125 10.38 -0.97 -30.50
N GLY A 126 11.44 -0.17 -30.37
CA GLY A 126 12.76 -0.49 -30.92
C GLY A 126 13.37 -1.74 -30.30
N CYS A 127 13.30 -1.88 -28.97
CA CYS A 127 13.77 -3.10 -28.31
C CYS A 127 12.92 -4.33 -28.68
N ILE A 128 11.61 -4.19 -28.89
CA ILE A 128 10.76 -5.31 -29.35
C ILE A 128 11.20 -5.78 -30.73
N THR A 129 11.54 -4.87 -31.65
CA THR A 129 12.14 -5.23 -32.95
C THR A 129 13.48 -5.94 -32.78
N ALA A 130 14.40 -5.37 -31.99
CA ALA A 130 15.71 -5.97 -31.75
C ALA A 130 15.60 -7.37 -31.11
N GLN A 131 14.68 -7.56 -30.17
CA GLN A 131 14.42 -8.86 -29.54
C GLN A 131 13.98 -9.91 -30.56
N ARG A 132 13.09 -9.54 -31.50
CA ARG A 132 12.65 -10.44 -32.58
C ARG A 132 13.83 -10.87 -33.46
N GLU A 133 14.66 -9.92 -33.85
CA GLU A 133 15.79 -10.16 -34.75
C GLU A 133 16.88 -10.99 -34.08
N GLN A 134 17.15 -10.74 -32.80
CA GLN A 134 18.24 -11.40 -32.07
C GLN A 134 17.85 -12.75 -31.47
N TYR A 135 16.63 -12.87 -30.93
CA TYR A 135 16.21 -14.03 -30.14
C TYR A 135 15.07 -14.83 -30.78
N GLY A 136 14.40 -14.28 -31.80
CA GLY A 136 13.22 -14.92 -32.42
C GLY A 136 11.96 -14.90 -31.56
N GLU A 137 11.99 -14.26 -30.38
CA GLU A 137 10.87 -14.14 -29.46
C GLU A 137 10.91 -12.82 -28.68
N TYR A 138 9.78 -12.45 -28.08
CA TYR A 138 9.63 -11.19 -27.35
C TYR A 138 9.54 -11.41 -25.84
N PHE A 139 10.01 -10.45 -25.06
CA PHE A 139 9.94 -10.51 -23.61
C PHE A 139 9.86 -9.14 -22.95
N TRP A 140 9.19 -9.08 -21.79
CA TRP A 140 9.06 -7.85 -21.01
C TRP A 140 10.32 -7.59 -20.19
N LEU A 141 10.99 -6.47 -20.45
CA LEU A 141 12.11 -6.02 -19.63
C LEU A 141 11.65 -5.43 -18.28
N ARG A 142 12.48 -5.61 -17.25
CA ARG A 142 12.26 -5.05 -15.90
C ARG A 142 12.17 -3.53 -15.91
N GLU A 143 13.15 -2.88 -16.53
CA GLU A 143 13.29 -1.42 -16.51
C GLU A 143 12.06 -0.68 -17.06
N TRP A 144 11.40 -1.25 -18.07
CA TRP A 144 10.19 -0.66 -18.65
C TRP A 144 9.06 -0.53 -17.64
N GLN A 145 9.09 -1.29 -16.55
CA GLN A 145 8.00 -1.33 -15.58
C GLN A 145 8.25 -0.42 -14.37
N VAL A 146 9.37 0.31 -14.34
CA VAL A 146 9.82 1.12 -13.22
C VAL A 146 9.29 2.55 -13.28
N ALA A 147 8.66 3.03 -12.20
CA ALA A 147 8.20 4.41 -12.13
C ALA A 147 9.37 5.40 -12.24
N GLY A 148 9.19 6.48 -13.01
CA GLY A 148 10.24 7.46 -13.32
C GLY A 148 11.11 7.12 -14.53
N VAL A 149 11.15 5.86 -14.97
CA VAL A 149 11.72 5.47 -16.28
C VAL A 149 10.64 5.70 -17.33
N GLU A 150 10.82 6.69 -18.19
CA GLU A 150 9.86 7.11 -19.23
C GLU A 150 10.44 6.95 -20.65
N SER A 151 11.76 6.78 -20.78
CA SER A 151 12.46 6.47 -22.03
C SER A 151 13.35 5.24 -21.89
N CYS A 152 13.50 4.53 -23.01
CA CYS A 152 14.60 3.63 -23.28
C CYS A 152 15.79 4.46 -23.80
N PRO A 153 17.00 4.30 -23.23
CA PRO A 153 18.15 5.09 -23.64
C PRO A 153 18.65 4.77 -25.05
N GLU A 154 18.31 3.59 -25.58
CA GLU A 154 18.71 3.15 -26.92
C GLU A 154 17.78 3.68 -28.02
N HIS A 155 16.49 3.86 -27.73
CA HIS A 155 15.47 4.08 -28.76
C HIS A 155 14.53 5.27 -28.52
N GLY A 156 14.28 5.69 -27.27
CA GLY A 156 13.37 6.79 -26.95
C GLY A 156 12.19 6.43 -26.06
N MET A 157 11.12 7.22 -26.09
CA MET A 157 10.00 7.13 -25.14
C MET A 157 9.34 5.74 -25.07
N LEU A 158 9.05 5.27 -23.86
CA LEU A 158 8.30 4.04 -23.62
C LEU A 158 6.81 4.22 -23.95
N MET A 159 6.20 3.16 -24.47
CA MET A 159 4.78 3.12 -24.84
C MET A 159 3.98 2.29 -23.85
N ASP A 160 2.78 2.75 -23.52
CA ASP A 160 1.80 1.96 -22.77
C ASP A 160 1.10 0.96 -23.71
N THR A 161 0.96 -0.28 -23.25
CA THR A 161 0.05 -1.27 -23.83
C THR A 161 -1.39 -1.02 -23.38
N ARG A 162 -2.34 -1.83 -23.88
CA ARG A 162 -3.71 -1.89 -23.32
C ARG A 162 -3.83 -2.82 -22.10
N ILE A 163 -2.73 -3.44 -21.65
CA ILE A 163 -2.72 -4.38 -20.54
C ILE A 163 -2.61 -3.59 -19.22
N ALA A 164 -3.71 -3.51 -18.47
CA ALA A 164 -3.81 -2.72 -17.24
C ALA A 164 -3.13 -3.37 -16.02
N ARG A 165 -2.81 -2.54 -15.02
CA ARG A 165 -2.25 -2.91 -13.72
C ARG A 165 -3.13 -2.38 -12.58
N PRO A 166 -3.60 -3.23 -11.64
CA PRO A 166 -3.50 -4.69 -11.66
C PRO A 166 -4.22 -5.31 -12.87
N LEU A 167 -3.84 -6.52 -13.25
CA LEU A 167 -4.44 -7.24 -14.37
C LEU A 167 -5.94 -7.50 -14.13
N ILE A 168 -6.76 -7.34 -15.17
CA ILE A 168 -8.18 -7.72 -15.15
C ILE A 168 -8.27 -9.25 -15.01
N GLU A 169 -7.58 -9.97 -15.89
CA GLU A 169 -7.41 -11.42 -15.82
C GLU A 169 -6.26 -11.76 -14.86
N ARG A 170 -6.51 -11.64 -13.54
CA ARG A 170 -5.48 -11.76 -12.49
C ARG A 170 -4.66 -13.05 -12.48
N HIS A 171 -5.11 -14.10 -13.18
CA HIS A 171 -4.46 -15.41 -13.25
C HIS A 171 -3.72 -15.65 -14.58
N ARG A 172 -3.75 -14.69 -15.51
CA ARG A 172 -3.17 -14.83 -16.84
C ARG A 172 -1.81 -14.15 -16.93
N PHE A 173 -0.80 -14.94 -17.26
CA PHE A 173 0.49 -14.44 -17.72
C PHE A 173 0.37 -14.11 -19.20
N ILE A 174 0.64 -12.87 -19.57
CA ILE A 174 0.49 -12.36 -20.94
C ILE A 174 1.89 -12.17 -21.52
N ALA A 175 2.21 -12.93 -22.56
CA ALA A 175 3.50 -12.83 -23.23
C ALA A 175 3.59 -11.51 -24.01
N ALA A 176 4.80 -10.99 -24.16
CA ALA A 176 5.02 -9.90 -25.11
C ALA A 176 4.74 -10.44 -26.51
N ALA A 177 3.94 -9.70 -27.27
CA ALA A 177 3.55 -10.09 -28.61
C ALA A 177 3.19 -8.85 -29.45
N PRO A 178 3.28 -8.91 -30.79
CA PRO A 178 2.91 -7.81 -31.68
C PRO A 178 1.46 -7.34 -31.52
N GLU A 179 0.59 -8.23 -31.03
CA GLU A 179 -0.81 -7.94 -30.69
C GLU A 179 -0.95 -6.81 -29.64
N TYR A 180 0.02 -6.74 -28.72
CA TYR A 180 0.05 -5.78 -27.62
C TYR A 180 1.12 -4.70 -27.82
N CYS A 181 2.16 -5.01 -28.59
CA CYS A 181 3.33 -4.17 -28.80
C CYS A 181 3.36 -3.64 -30.23
N HIS A 182 2.64 -2.55 -30.48
CA HIS A 182 2.63 -1.91 -31.79
C HIS A 182 4.00 -1.32 -32.14
N LEU A 183 4.49 -1.64 -33.33
CA LEU A 183 5.74 -1.11 -33.84
C LEU A 183 5.50 0.29 -34.40
N ILE A 184 5.86 1.30 -33.60
CA ILE A 184 5.71 2.71 -33.95
C ILE A 184 7.04 3.43 -33.77
N LYS A 185 7.27 4.45 -34.59
CA LYS A 185 8.46 5.30 -34.47
C LYS A 185 8.41 6.06 -33.13
N GLN A 186 9.42 5.84 -32.30
CA GLN A 186 9.50 6.46 -30.98
C GLN A 186 9.96 7.92 -31.08
N GLN A 187 9.42 8.75 -30.18
CA GLN A 187 9.94 10.09 -29.94
C GLN A 187 11.21 10.02 -29.10
N THR A 188 12.09 11.01 -29.27
CA THR A 188 13.32 11.14 -28.48
C THR A 188 13.00 11.20 -26.98
N GLY A 189 13.78 10.49 -26.17
CA GLY A 189 13.63 10.49 -24.71
C GLY A 189 13.91 11.85 -24.08
N MET A 190 13.46 12.01 -22.83
CA MET A 190 13.81 13.18 -22.03
C MET A 190 15.13 12.91 -21.31
N ARG A 191 16.08 13.86 -21.36
CA ARG A 191 17.40 13.74 -20.71
C ARG A 191 17.32 13.37 -19.22
N ASP A 192 16.35 13.93 -18.50
CA ASP A 192 16.13 13.63 -17.08
C ASP A 192 15.71 12.18 -16.85
N SER A 193 14.95 11.61 -17.80
CA SER A 193 14.52 10.21 -17.74
C SER A 193 15.67 9.26 -18.04
N ASP A 194 16.55 9.61 -18.96
CA ASP A 194 17.75 8.82 -19.25
C ASP A 194 18.65 8.72 -18.01
N TRP A 195 18.81 9.82 -17.29
CA TRP A 195 19.56 9.83 -16.03
C TRP A 195 18.92 8.95 -14.96
N ILE A 196 17.61 9.06 -14.74
CA ILE A 196 16.90 8.17 -13.81
C ILE A 196 17.10 6.71 -14.21
N THR A 197 17.06 6.41 -15.50
CA THR A 197 17.26 5.07 -16.03
C THR A 197 18.64 4.53 -15.69
N THR A 198 19.69 5.35 -15.77
CA THR A 198 21.04 4.96 -15.33
C THR A 198 21.04 4.55 -13.84
N GLN A 199 20.42 5.34 -12.97
CA GLN A 199 20.36 5.04 -11.53
C GLN A 199 19.51 3.80 -11.24
N VAL A 200 18.39 3.62 -11.95
CA VAL A 200 17.53 2.44 -11.84
C VAL A 200 18.26 1.18 -12.29
N ARG A 201 19.03 1.24 -13.38
CA ARG A 201 19.83 0.09 -13.85
C ARG A 201 20.82 -0.37 -12.80
N GLN A 202 21.54 0.55 -12.15
CA GLN A 202 22.44 0.21 -11.04
C GLN A 202 21.73 -0.53 -9.90
N LEU A 203 20.55 -0.03 -9.49
CA LEU A 203 19.75 -0.72 -8.49
C LEU A 203 19.32 -2.12 -8.93
N LEU A 204 18.93 -2.30 -10.20
CA LEU A 204 18.44 -3.57 -10.74
C LEU A 204 19.54 -4.63 -10.90
N VAL A 205 20.79 -4.23 -11.15
CA VAL A 205 21.94 -5.15 -11.26
C VAL A 205 22.64 -5.41 -9.92
N ARG A 206 22.26 -4.68 -8.87
CA ARG A 206 22.90 -4.81 -7.56
C ARG A 206 22.63 -6.19 -6.95
N LEU A 207 23.70 -6.82 -6.48
CA LEU A 207 23.64 -8.10 -5.77
C LEU A 207 22.92 -7.98 -4.43
N ALA A 208 22.42 -9.11 -3.92
CA ALA A 208 21.80 -9.19 -2.62
C ALA A 208 22.76 -8.72 -1.52
N GLN A 209 22.34 -7.71 -0.75
CA GLN A 209 23.10 -7.13 0.35
C GLN A 209 22.19 -6.83 1.53
N VAL A 210 22.80 -6.62 2.70
CA VAL A 210 22.09 -6.18 3.91
C VAL A 210 21.57 -4.76 3.69
N SER A 211 20.29 -4.52 4.02
CA SER A 211 19.73 -3.19 3.88
C SER A 211 20.24 -2.24 4.96
N PRO A 212 20.56 -0.98 4.61
CA PRO A 212 20.81 0.05 5.60
C PRO A 212 19.63 0.29 6.55
N SER A 213 19.93 0.64 7.79
CA SER A 213 18.92 1.00 8.79
C SER A 213 18.33 2.40 8.55
N LEU A 214 17.19 2.69 9.19
CA LEU A 214 16.60 4.03 9.14
C LEU A 214 17.51 5.07 9.84
N GLU A 215 18.25 4.63 10.85
CA GLU A 215 19.26 5.42 11.55
C GLU A 215 20.42 5.80 10.62
N GLN A 216 20.91 4.85 9.81
CA GLN A 216 21.95 5.12 8.80
C GLN A 216 21.47 6.12 7.75
N TRP A 217 20.26 5.93 7.21
CA TRP A 217 19.66 6.90 6.29
C TRP A 217 19.47 8.29 6.93
N THR A 218 19.06 8.34 8.20
CA THR A 218 18.95 9.61 8.95
C THR A 218 20.29 10.32 9.08
N ALA A 219 21.33 9.58 9.44
CA ALA A 219 22.67 10.12 9.60
C ALA A 219 23.24 10.58 8.25
N TYR A 220 23.06 9.79 7.19
CA TYR A 220 23.46 10.12 5.83
C TYR A 220 22.88 11.46 5.36
N TYR A 221 21.55 11.62 5.40
CA TYR A 221 20.91 12.86 4.90
C TYR A 221 21.27 14.08 5.74
N ARG A 222 21.48 13.89 7.05
CA ARG A 222 21.99 14.95 7.93
C ARG A 222 23.39 15.39 7.51
N ASN A 223 24.29 14.43 7.31
CA ASN A 223 25.67 14.68 6.89
C ASN A 223 25.74 15.31 5.50
N LEU A 224 24.89 14.86 4.57
CA LEU A 224 24.74 15.42 3.24
C LEU A 224 24.33 16.89 3.30
N ALA A 225 23.32 17.24 4.11
CA ALA A 225 22.90 18.62 4.30
C ALA A 225 24.02 19.49 4.90
N CYS A 226 24.73 18.99 5.92
CA CYS A 226 25.86 19.70 6.52
C CYS A 226 27.01 19.95 5.51
N ARG A 227 27.39 18.92 4.73
CA ARG A 227 28.47 18.99 3.73
C ARG A 227 28.21 20.05 2.65
N LEU A 228 26.94 20.24 2.30
CA LEU A 228 26.51 21.20 1.29
C LEU A 228 26.14 22.58 1.86
N CYS A 229 26.45 22.82 3.14
CA CYS A 229 26.12 24.04 3.88
C CYS A 229 24.62 24.38 3.88
N LEU A 230 23.75 23.36 3.83
CA LEU A 230 22.28 23.48 3.85
C LEU A 230 21.73 23.40 5.28
N SER A 231 22.45 23.99 6.23
CA SER A 231 22.10 24.01 7.65
C SER A 231 22.25 25.41 8.24
N ARG A 232 21.23 25.85 8.99
CA ARG A 232 21.26 27.06 9.81
C ARG A 232 21.84 26.75 11.19
N GLY A 233 22.99 27.33 11.51
CA GLY A 233 23.71 27.06 12.75
C GLY A 233 24.21 25.61 12.88
N LYS A 234 24.40 25.12 14.11
CA LYS A 234 25.02 23.80 14.37
C LYS A 234 24.12 22.59 14.10
N ALA A 235 22.80 22.75 13.88
CA ALA A 235 21.91 21.57 13.87
C ALA A 235 20.60 21.68 13.07
N GLN A 236 20.17 22.85 12.60
CA GLN A 236 18.88 22.99 11.91
C GLN A 236 19.06 22.92 10.40
N ILE A 237 18.34 22.03 9.72
CA ILE A 237 18.44 21.89 8.26
C ILE A 237 17.63 23.01 7.57
N ASP A 238 18.23 23.64 6.56
CA ASP A 238 17.55 24.62 5.72
C ASP A 238 16.67 23.94 4.66
N HIS A 239 15.46 23.60 5.08
CA HIS A 239 14.46 22.99 4.20
C HIS A 239 14.01 23.91 3.05
N ALA A 240 14.14 25.23 3.17
CA ALA A 240 13.78 26.15 2.08
C ALA A 240 14.80 26.04 0.95
N SER A 241 16.10 26.12 1.27
CA SER A 241 17.15 25.99 0.27
C SER A 241 17.16 24.61 -0.41
N ILE A 242 16.90 23.53 0.34
CA ILE A 242 16.76 22.18 -0.25
C ILE A 242 15.60 22.13 -1.24
N ARG A 243 14.44 22.69 -0.87
CA ARG A 243 13.27 22.74 -1.75
C ARG A 243 13.57 23.50 -3.04
N ASP A 244 14.20 24.66 -2.92
CA ASP A 244 14.49 25.51 -4.08
C ASP A 244 15.48 24.81 -5.03
N ARG A 245 16.50 24.12 -4.51
CA ARG A 245 17.38 23.27 -5.33
C ARG A 245 16.64 22.15 -6.06
N VAL A 246 15.70 21.48 -5.40
CA VAL A 246 14.87 20.43 -6.04
C VAL A 246 14.00 21.01 -7.15
N LEU A 247 13.38 22.17 -6.93
CA LEU A 247 12.54 22.83 -7.93
C LEU A 247 13.36 23.39 -9.11
N MET A 248 14.61 23.79 -8.89
CA MET A 248 15.52 24.23 -9.96
C MET A 248 16.07 23.06 -10.77
N ALA A 249 16.34 21.92 -10.14
CA ALA A 249 16.97 20.77 -10.79
C ALA A 249 16.00 19.92 -11.63
N TRP A 250 14.69 19.99 -11.36
CA TRP A 250 13.69 19.13 -11.99
C TRP A 250 12.55 19.93 -12.63
N PRO A 251 12.12 19.58 -13.86
CA PRO A 251 10.95 20.20 -14.47
C PRO A 251 9.70 20.03 -13.60
N ALA A 252 8.95 21.12 -13.39
CA ALA A 252 7.72 21.12 -12.58
C ALA A 252 6.68 20.11 -13.10
N THR A 253 6.59 19.95 -14.42
CA THR A 253 5.72 18.98 -15.09
C THR A 253 6.10 17.54 -14.71
N TRP A 254 7.38 17.22 -14.69
CA TRP A 254 7.89 15.90 -14.32
C TRP A 254 7.64 15.58 -12.85
N LEU A 255 7.93 16.53 -11.94
CA LEU A 255 7.63 16.40 -10.51
C LEU A 255 6.13 16.20 -10.26
N THR A 256 5.27 16.92 -10.99
CA THR A 256 3.81 16.79 -10.87
C THR A 256 3.34 15.40 -11.28
N ARG A 257 3.79 14.92 -12.44
CA ARG A 257 3.46 13.60 -12.98
C ARG A 257 3.87 12.47 -12.03
N ASN A 258 5.07 12.59 -11.45
CA ASN A 258 5.62 11.61 -10.50
C ASN A 258 5.17 11.85 -9.04
N ARG A 259 4.27 12.82 -8.80
CA ARG A 259 3.73 13.20 -7.49
C ARG A 259 4.81 13.62 -6.48
N LEU A 260 5.92 14.19 -6.95
CA LEU A 260 7.08 14.58 -6.14
C LEU A 260 7.17 16.08 -5.86
N VAL A 261 6.24 16.90 -6.35
CA VAL A 261 6.21 18.35 -6.05
C VAL A 261 6.23 18.58 -4.54
N PRO A 262 7.26 19.28 -4.01
CA PRO A 262 7.31 19.70 -2.61
C PRO A 262 6.17 20.65 -2.29
N ARG A 263 5.61 20.60 -1.07
CA ARG A 263 4.48 21.47 -0.71
C ARG A 263 4.97 22.90 -0.40
N SER A 264 4.22 23.91 -0.85
CA SER A 264 4.57 25.33 -0.71
C SER A 264 4.48 25.84 0.73
N SER A 265 3.61 25.26 1.56
CA SER A 265 3.39 25.74 2.93
C SER A 265 4.53 25.34 3.88
N PHE A 266 5.18 26.35 4.46
CA PHE A 266 6.21 26.17 5.49
C PHE A 266 5.66 25.51 6.76
N ALA A 267 4.35 25.64 7.02
CA ALA A 267 3.67 25.06 8.18
C ALA A 267 3.27 23.58 8.01
N ASP A 268 3.35 23.02 6.80
CA ASP A 268 2.99 21.62 6.59
C ASP A 268 4.15 20.71 7.00
N GLU A 269 4.00 20.08 8.16
CA GLU A 269 4.91 19.09 8.74
C GLU A 269 4.87 17.74 8.02
N SER A 270 3.90 17.53 7.11
CA SER A 270 3.69 16.26 6.40
C SER A 270 4.42 16.16 5.05
N ASP A 271 5.19 17.17 4.66
CA ASP A 271 5.93 17.15 3.39
C ASP A 271 7.02 16.08 3.38
N TRP A 272 7.05 15.27 2.32
CA TRP A 272 7.99 14.16 2.17
C TRP A 272 9.44 14.65 2.08
N LEU A 273 9.66 15.81 1.45
CA LEU A 273 10.99 16.39 1.30
C LEU A 273 11.55 16.90 2.62
N LYS A 274 10.71 17.44 3.50
CA LYS A 274 11.13 17.74 4.88
C LYS A 274 11.40 16.45 5.65
N ALA A 275 10.54 15.45 5.49
CA ALA A 275 10.61 14.20 6.23
C ALA A 275 11.89 13.38 5.93
N ILE A 276 12.39 13.38 4.69
CA ILE A 276 13.61 12.64 4.31
C ILE A 276 14.89 13.23 4.91
N PHE A 277 14.90 14.51 5.27
CA PHE A 277 16.03 15.14 5.98
C PHE A 277 15.88 15.09 7.51
N ARG A 278 14.75 14.61 8.03
CA ARG A 278 14.49 14.46 9.47
C ARG A 278 14.80 13.02 9.91
N LYS A 279 14.57 12.74 11.20
CA LYS A 279 14.65 11.37 11.72
C LYS A 279 13.70 10.47 10.93
N HIS A 280 14.26 9.48 10.23
CA HIS A 280 13.49 8.53 9.45
C HIS A 280 12.66 7.67 10.40
N ARG A 281 11.34 7.78 10.26
CA ARG A 281 10.36 6.93 10.96
C ARG A 281 9.74 5.88 10.03
N LYS A 282 10.05 5.99 8.73
CA LYS A 282 9.58 5.14 7.64
C LYS A 282 10.61 5.14 6.52
N SER A 283 10.50 4.16 5.64
CA SER A 283 11.24 4.09 4.38
C SER A 283 10.71 5.10 3.37
N PHE A 284 11.62 5.59 2.51
CA PHE A 284 11.29 6.40 1.34
C PHE A 284 11.54 5.58 0.07
N ASN A 285 10.82 5.89 -1.00
CA ASN A 285 10.94 5.17 -2.26
C ASN A 285 12.21 5.59 -3.02
N TYR A 286 12.84 4.68 -3.78
CA TYR A 286 14.06 4.95 -4.56
C TYR A 286 13.98 6.25 -5.36
N LEU A 287 12.84 6.58 -5.97
CA LEU A 287 12.71 7.78 -6.80
C LEU A 287 12.78 9.07 -5.96
N GLN A 288 12.33 9.03 -4.69
CA GLN A 288 12.50 10.14 -3.76
C GLN A 288 13.99 10.36 -3.44
N HIS A 289 14.75 9.28 -3.25
CA HIS A 289 16.18 9.37 -3.07
C HIS A 289 16.83 9.93 -4.35
N ILE A 290 16.57 9.37 -5.53
CA ILE A 290 17.16 9.83 -6.80
C ILE A 290 16.92 11.33 -7.03
N VAL A 291 15.69 11.81 -6.80
CA VAL A 291 15.35 13.24 -6.97
C VAL A 291 16.18 14.14 -6.06
N VAL A 292 16.34 13.76 -4.79
CA VAL A 292 17.11 14.54 -3.82
C VAL A 292 18.60 14.52 -4.17
N HIS A 293 19.17 13.34 -4.46
CA HIS A 293 20.59 13.24 -4.80
C HIS A 293 20.91 14.01 -6.09
N GLN A 294 20.08 13.91 -7.11
CA GLN A 294 20.28 14.67 -8.35
C GLN A 294 20.26 16.19 -8.11
N ALA A 295 19.31 16.66 -7.29
CA ALA A 295 19.19 18.08 -7.00
C ALA A 295 20.35 18.64 -6.16
N LEU A 296 20.98 17.80 -5.33
CA LEU A 296 21.99 18.23 -4.38
C LEU A 296 23.43 17.92 -4.80
N LEU A 297 23.65 16.84 -5.56
CA LEU A 297 24.96 16.36 -5.99
C LEU A 297 25.25 16.61 -7.48
N GLY A 298 24.26 17.05 -8.26
CA GLY A 298 24.45 17.34 -9.69
C GLY A 298 24.50 16.08 -10.54
N ARG A 299 25.35 16.06 -11.59
CA ARG A 299 25.32 15.03 -12.66
C ARG A 299 26.32 13.88 -12.51
N HIS A 300 27.13 13.85 -11.46
CA HIS A 300 28.25 12.89 -11.35
C HIS A 300 28.10 11.86 -10.23
N TRP A 301 27.04 11.93 -9.44
CA TRP A 301 26.80 10.94 -8.39
C TRP A 301 26.24 9.65 -8.99
N GLN A 302 26.47 8.54 -8.29
CA GLN A 302 25.88 7.24 -8.61
C GLN A 302 25.19 6.68 -7.37
N ILE A 303 24.06 6.02 -7.55
CA ILE A 303 23.27 5.52 -6.43
C ILE A 303 23.98 4.40 -5.68
N ASP A 304 24.81 3.62 -6.37
CA ASP A 304 25.62 2.61 -5.72
C ASP A 304 26.64 3.21 -4.74
N ASP A 305 27.26 4.34 -5.08
CA ASP A 305 28.18 5.05 -4.17
C ASP A 305 27.44 5.58 -2.94
N VAL A 306 26.25 6.14 -3.15
CA VAL A 306 25.36 6.57 -2.06
C VAL A 306 25.04 5.40 -1.13
N LEU A 307 24.63 4.25 -1.67
CA LEU A 307 24.27 3.08 -0.87
C LEU A 307 25.47 2.52 -0.11
N ASN A 308 26.66 2.56 -0.70
CA ASN A 308 27.91 2.16 -0.05
C ASN A 308 28.26 3.13 1.10
N GLU A 309 28.07 4.44 0.90
CA GLU A 309 28.28 5.46 1.94
C GLU A 309 27.28 5.30 3.11
N VAL A 310 26.00 5.12 2.80
CA VAL A 310 24.95 4.93 3.82
C VAL A 310 25.24 3.68 4.65
N SER A 311 25.61 2.57 4.00
CA SER A 311 25.96 1.31 4.68
C SER A 311 27.16 1.45 5.63
N ARG A 312 28.11 2.33 5.33
CA ARG A 312 29.31 2.60 6.16
C ARG A 312 29.06 3.65 7.24
N THR A 313 27.93 4.34 7.21
CA THR A 313 27.64 5.42 8.15
C THR A 313 27.50 4.85 9.56
N PRO A 314 28.30 5.32 10.54
CA PRO A 314 28.28 4.78 11.89
C PRO A 314 26.94 5.12 12.56
N ILE A 315 26.34 4.12 13.19
CA ILE A 315 25.16 4.33 14.02
C ILE A 315 25.68 4.93 15.33
N CYS A 316 25.28 6.15 15.66
CA CYS A 316 25.51 6.67 17.00
C CYS A 316 24.61 5.87 17.95
N GLU A 317 25.14 4.80 18.51
CA GLU A 317 24.57 4.14 19.67
C GLU A 317 24.61 5.14 20.82
N LYS A 318 23.56 5.96 20.93
CA LYS A 318 23.19 6.43 22.26
C LYS A 318 22.56 5.25 22.98
N SER A 319 23.41 4.33 23.44
CA SER A 319 23.12 3.56 24.65
C SER A 319 22.96 4.57 25.77
N SER A 320 21.72 4.99 26.01
CA SER A 320 21.38 5.59 27.30
C SER A 320 21.04 4.47 28.27
N GLN A 321 21.99 3.57 28.54
CA GLN A 321 22.05 2.93 29.85
C GLN A 321 22.70 3.93 30.81
N VAL A 322 21.93 4.93 31.23
CA VAL A 322 22.28 5.64 32.46
C VAL A 322 21.89 4.67 33.59
N GLN A 323 22.89 4.03 34.20
CA GLN A 323 22.71 3.42 35.51
C GLN A 323 22.36 4.54 36.47
N VAL A 324 21.07 4.64 36.84
CA VAL A 324 20.64 5.52 37.92
C VAL A 324 21.01 4.81 39.22
N ALA A 325 22.09 5.27 39.85
CA ALA A 325 22.37 4.96 41.24
C ALA A 325 21.16 5.43 42.06
N ILE A 326 20.43 4.47 42.63
CA ILE A 326 19.34 4.75 43.57
C ILE A 326 19.98 5.20 44.87
N GLN A 327 20.16 6.51 45.04
CA GLN A 327 20.30 7.10 46.36
C GLN A 327 18.89 7.38 46.89
N LYS A 328 18.46 6.56 47.86
CA LYS A 328 17.33 6.90 48.73
C LYS A 328 17.80 8.00 49.67
N SER A 329 17.61 9.25 49.30
CA SER A 329 17.60 10.38 50.24
C SER A 329 16.19 10.92 50.35
N SER A 330 15.65 10.87 51.56
CA SER A 330 14.30 11.24 51.98
C SER A 330 14.07 12.75 52.08
N SER A 331 14.62 13.54 51.16
CA SER A 331 14.34 14.97 51.03
C SER A 331 13.84 15.26 49.62
N GLN A 332 12.70 15.97 49.52
CA GLN A 332 12.13 16.37 48.24
C GLN A 332 13.13 17.25 47.49
N THR A 333 13.29 17.05 46.18
CA THR A 333 14.21 17.86 45.39
C THR A 333 13.58 19.24 45.13
N PRO A 334 14.37 20.31 44.93
CA PRO A 334 13.84 21.65 44.65
C PRO A 334 12.93 21.69 43.41
N ASP A 335 13.17 20.80 42.44
CA ASP A 335 12.28 20.64 41.28
C ASP A 335 10.91 20.02 41.68
N GLN A 336 10.87 19.11 42.66
CA GLN A 336 9.63 18.52 43.17
C GLN A 336 8.80 19.55 43.95
N GLU A 337 9.45 20.39 44.76
CA GLU A 337 8.80 21.48 45.49
C GLU A 337 8.21 22.52 44.54
N ALA A 338 8.98 22.97 43.55
CA ALA A 338 8.49 23.90 42.52
C ALA A 338 7.31 23.33 41.72
N TRP A 339 7.29 22.01 41.52
CA TRP A 339 6.16 21.35 40.84
C TRP A 339 4.91 21.26 41.72
N LEU A 340 5.07 20.96 43.01
CA LEU A 340 3.98 20.97 43.98
C LEU A 340 3.37 22.37 44.13
N GLU A 341 4.20 23.42 44.15
CA GLU A 341 3.76 24.81 44.15
C GLU A 341 2.95 25.16 42.89
N LEU A 342 3.39 24.72 41.72
CA LEU A 342 2.63 24.90 40.47
C LEU A 342 1.31 24.12 40.47
N LEU A 343 1.26 22.95 41.10
CA LEU A 343 0.05 22.15 41.22
C LEU A 343 -0.98 22.74 42.21
N SER A 344 -0.53 23.56 43.18
CA SER A 344 -1.42 24.31 44.06
C SER A 344 -2.28 25.31 43.28
N SER A 345 -1.69 25.97 42.28
CA SER A 345 -2.32 27.04 41.50
C SER A 345 -2.93 26.56 40.17
N HIS A 346 -2.45 25.47 39.59
CA HIS A 346 -2.86 25.00 38.26
C HIS A 346 -3.07 23.49 38.17
N PRO A 347 -4.03 23.00 37.36
CA PRO A 347 -4.14 21.57 37.10
C PRO A 347 -2.90 21.04 36.36
N PRO A 348 -2.54 19.74 36.51
CA PRO A 348 -1.33 19.15 35.94
C PRO A 348 -1.11 19.45 34.45
N GLN A 349 -2.21 19.52 33.68
CA GLN A 349 -2.17 19.83 32.25
C GLN A 349 -1.77 21.28 31.94
N LYS A 350 -2.20 22.26 32.77
CA LYS A 350 -1.78 23.67 32.65
C LYS A 350 -0.39 23.87 33.25
N ALA A 351 -0.09 23.28 34.41
CA ALA A 351 1.23 23.32 35.02
C ALA A 351 2.32 22.83 34.04
N ARG A 352 2.03 21.76 33.28
CA ARG A 352 2.93 21.23 32.25
C ARG A 352 3.18 22.19 31.10
N LYS A 353 2.17 22.98 30.70
CA LYS A 353 2.32 23.98 29.64
C LYS A 353 3.13 25.18 30.13
N ASN A 354 2.87 25.63 31.35
CA ASN A 354 3.53 26.79 31.94
C ASN A 354 5.01 26.51 32.24
N ALA A 355 5.34 25.33 32.78
CA ALA A 355 6.70 24.95 33.14
C ALA A 355 7.15 23.67 32.43
N SER A 356 7.17 23.72 31.09
CA SER A 356 7.50 22.55 30.25
C SER A 356 8.91 22.01 30.46
N ALA A 357 9.88 22.88 30.76
CA ALA A 357 11.25 22.50 31.07
C ALA A 357 11.35 21.77 32.43
N LEU A 358 10.67 22.27 33.46
CA LEU A 358 10.59 21.64 34.78
C LEU A 358 9.94 20.26 34.71
N TYR A 359 8.82 20.15 33.99
CA TYR A 359 8.17 18.86 33.73
C TYR A 359 9.09 17.88 33.02
N ALA A 360 9.87 18.33 32.03
CA ALA A 360 10.81 17.49 31.31
C ALA A 360 11.99 17.02 32.19
N ARG A 361 12.45 17.83 33.15
CA ARG A 361 13.48 17.41 34.14
C ARG A 361 12.92 16.36 35.10
N LEU A 362 11.75 16.62 35.68
CA LEU A 362 11.08 15.67 36.59
C LEU A 362 10.69 14.37 35.90
N TYR A 363 10.27 14.41 34.63
CA TYR A 363 9.91 13.21 33.89
C TYR A 363 11.12 12.31 33.59
N ARG A 364 12.32 12.91 33.45
CA ARG A 364 13.56 12.15 33.22
C ARG A 364 14.12 11.56 34.50
N ASN A 365 14.05 12.31 35.60
CA ASN A 365 14.75 11.96 36.83
C ASN A 365 13.84 11.32 37.90
N HIS A 366 12.55 11.66 37.91
CA HIS A 366 11.57 11.26 38.94
C HIS A 366 10.20 10.91 38.31
N ARG A 367 10.22 10.07 37.27
CA ARG A 367 9.04 9.74 36.45
C ARG A 367 7.87 9.21 37.27
N ASP A 368 8.11 8.23 38.14
CA ASP A 368 7.03 7.54 38.86
C ASP A 368 6.38 8.46 39.90
N TRP A 369 7.18 9.23 40.63
CA TRP A 369 6.71 10.29 41.54
C TRP A 369 5.87 11.34 40.80
N LEU A 370 6.33 11.81 39.64
CA LEU A 370 5.63 12.83 38.84
C LEU A 370 4.29 12.31 38.33
N LEU A 371 4.21 11.04 37.91
CA LEU A 371 2.97 10.43 37.41
C LEU A 371 1.97 10.20 38.55
N ASP A 372 2.42 9.71 39.70
CA ASP A 372 1.60 9.49 40.89
C ASP A 372 1.01 10.82 41.44
N ILE A 373 1.84 11.85 41.60
CA ILE A 373 1.41 13.19 42.05
C ILE A 373 0.40 13.79 41.07
N ASN A 374 0.69 13.75 39.76
CA ASN A 374 -0.25 14.29 38.76
C ASN A 374 -1.56 13.50 38.72
N TYR A 375 -1.54 12.19 38.99
CA TYR A 375 -2.72 11.36 39.08
C TYR A 375 -3.59 11.76 40.29
N ARG A 376 -3.00 11.87 41.47
CA ARG A 376 -3.69 12.27 42.71
C ARG A 376 -4.30 13.68 42.61
N HIS A 377 -3.57 14.63 42.03
CA HIS A 377 -4.07 15.99 41.79
C HIS A 377 -5.11 16.07 40.66
N ALA A 378 -5.10 15.12 39.71
CA ALA A 378 -6.13 15.02 38.68
C ALA A 378 -7.44 14.41 39.23
N GLU A 379 -7.38 13.50 40.21
CA GLU A 379 -8.56 12.94 40.86
C GLU A 379 -9.23 13.96 41.81
N SER A 380 -8.44 14.74 42.56
CA SER A 380 -8.95 15.76 43.48
C SER A 380 -9.80 16.86 42.79
N LYS A 381 -9.58 17.14 41.49
CA LYS A 381 -10.34 18.16 40.73
C LYS A 381 -11.31 17.60 39.67
N LYS A 382 -11.47 16.27 39.55
CA LYS A 382 -12.44 15.64 38.60
C LYS A 382 -13.91 15.87 38.96
N ASN A 383 -14.20 16.44 40.14
CA ASN A 383 -15.58 16.76 40.56
C ASN A 383 -16.07 18.15 40.12
N ALA A 384 -15.30 18.90 39.31
CA ALA A 384 -15.77 20.16 38.73
C ALA A 384 -15.51 20.19 37.22
N ASN A 385 -16.59 20.19 36.43
CA ASN A 385 -16.65 20.41 34.98
C ASN A 385 -16.22 19.25 34.06
N VAL A 386 -17.11 18.27 33.89
CA VAL A 386 -17.31 17.63 32.58
C VAL A 386 -18.58 18.22 31.98
N SER A 387 -18.46 18.90 30.84
CA SER A 387 -19.61 19.35 30.06
C SER A 387 -20.51 18.15 29.77
N ARG A 388 -21.70 18.15 30.37
CA ARG A 388 -22.72 17.10 30.24
C ARG A 388 -23.11 16.97 28.77
N ILE A 389 -22.60 15.93 28.09
CA ILE A 389 -23.04 15.58 26.74
C ILE A 389 -24.51 15.17 26.85
N ASP A 390 -25.38 15.92 26.19
CA ASP A 390 -26.81 15.61 26.11
C ASP A 390 -27.04 14.48 25.09
N TRP A 391 -27.07 13.25 25.61
CA TRP A 391 -27.26 12.04 24.82
C TRP A 391 -28.66 11.93 24.22
N ASP A 392 -29.68 12.52 24.86
CA ASP A 392 -31.05 12.49 24.39
C ASP A 392 -31.24 13.38 23.15
N LYS A 393 -30.60 14.56 23.14
CA LYS A 393 -30.54 15.42 21.95
C LYS A 393 -29.84 14.72 20.79
N ARG A 394 -28.68 14.10 21.03
CA ARG A 394 -27.93 13.35 20.01
C ARG A 394 -28.72 12.16 19.47
N ASP A 395 -29.41 11.42 20.33
CA ASP A 395 -30.22 10.27 19.93
C ASP A 395 -31.35 10.68 18.97
N ARG A 396 -31.97 11.86 19.18
CA ARG A 396 -32.96 12.43 18.23
C ARG A 396 -32.34 12.80 16.88
N GLU A 397 -31.21 13.49 16.89
CA GLU A 397 -30.52 13.94 15.67
C GLU A 397 -30.08 12.74 14.81
N TYR A 398 -29.49 11.70 15.44
CA TYR A 398 -29.09 10.49 14.73
C TYR A 398 -30.29 9.68 14.22
N LEU A 399 -31.37 9.59 14.98
CA LEU A 399 -32.59 8.94 14.50
C LEU A 399 -33.14 9.64 13.26
N GLN A 400 -33.15 10.98 13.22
CA GLN A 400 -33.61 11.74 12.06
C GLN A 400 -32.73 11.50 10.83
N ALA A 401 -31.40 11.54 11.00
CA ALA A 401 -30.45 11.23 9.93
C ALA A 401 -30.60 9.79 9.43
N LEU A 402 -30.79 8.82 10.34
CA LEU A 402 -31.00 7.42 10.00
C LEU A 402 -32.31 7.17 9.23
N ARG A 403 -33.39 7.88 9.56
CA ARG A 403 -34.65 7.83 8.81
C ARG A 403 -34.46 8.29 7.38
N GLN A 404 -33.77 9.42 7.17
CA GLN A 404 -33.45 9.92 5.83
C GLN A 404 -32.58 8.94 5.04
N LEU A 405 -31.54 8.38 5.67
CA LEU A 405 -30.69 7.36 5.07
C LEU A 405 -31.46 6.10 4.71
N ALA A 406 -32.38 5.63 5.55
CA ALA A 406 -33.18 4.45 5.25
C ALA A 406 -34.15 4.69 4.08
N THR A 407 -34.74 5.88 3.95
CA THR A 407 -35.55 6.24 2.78
C THR A 407 -34.72 6.21 1.50
N PHE A 408 -33.53 6.84 1.52
CA PHE A 408 -32.61 6.85 0.38
C PHE A 408 -32.17 5.44 0.01
N LEU A 409 -31.79 4.63 1.00
CA LEU A 409 -31.37 3.26 0.78
C LEU A 409 -32.53 2.42 0.24
N LYS A 410 -33.76 2.56 0.75
CA LYS A 410 -34.92 1.84 0.22
C LYS A 410 -35.23 2.19 -1.24
N ALA A 411 -35.01 3.43 -1.66
CA ALA A 411 -35.20 3.86 -3.04
C ALA A 411 -34.19 3.20 -4.02
N ASN A 412 -33.03 2.76 -3.54
CA ASN A 412 -32.07 2.00 -4.33
C ASN A 412 -32.00 0.53 -3.87
N GLU A 413 -32.67 -0.35 -4.61
CA GLU A 413 -32.69 -1.77 -4.32
C GLU A 413 -31.33 -2.45 -4.55
N GLN A 414 -30.40 -1.81 -5.25
CA GLN A 414 -29.06 -2.31 -5.53
C GLN A 414 -28.04 -1.87 -4.47
N GLY A 415 -26.95 -2.62 -4.36
CA GLY A 415 -25.82 -2.27 -3.48
C GLY A 415 -25.70 -3.12 -2.20
N PRO A 416 -24.77 -2.75 -1.30
CA PRO A 416 -24.33 -3.61 -0.20
C PRO A 416 -25.42 -3.89 0.84
N ARG A 417 -25.17 -4.88 1.71
CA ARG A 417 -26.05 -5.21 2.84
C ARG A 417 -26.23 -4.01 3.75
N ARG A 418 -27.48 -3.68 4.07
CA ARG A 418 -27.86 -2.60 4.99
C ARG A 418 -27.74 -3.09 6.44
N SER A 419 -26.51 -3.37 6.90
CA SER A 419 -26.24 -3.83 8.28
C SER A 419 -26.17 -2.66 9.26
N LYS A 420 -26.20 -2.94 10.58
CA LYS A 420 -25.99 -1.93 11.64
C LYS A 420 -24.69 -1.13 11.39
N THR A 421 -23.60 -1.83 11.09
CA THR A 421 -22.30 -1.23 10.75
C THR A 421 -22.36 -0.36 9.49
N CYS A 422 -23.18 -0.72 8.49
CA CYS A 422 -23.36 0.06 7.27
C CYS A 422 -23.99 1.42 7.59
N TYR A 423 -25.10 1.43 8.32
CA TYR A 423 -25.77 2.66 8.76
C TYR A 423 -24.83 3.54 9.62
N LEU A 424 -24.13 2.95 10.58
CA LEU A 424 -23.20 3.70 11.45
C LEU A 424 -21.99 4.27 10.70
N ARG A 425 -21.52 3.59 9.65
CA ARG A 425 -20.45 4.09 8.77
C ARG A 425 -20.91 5.29 7.95
N LEU A 426 -22.14 5.26 7.45
CA LEU A 426 -22.73 6.37 6.69
C LEU A 426 -22.94 7.63 7.54
N LEU A 427 -23.05 7.49 8.86
CA LEU A 427 -23.12 8.62 9.82
C LEU A 427 -21.75 9.25 10.16
N GLY A 428 -20.63 8.71 9.67
CA GLY A 428 -19.31 9.37 9.73
C GLY A 428 -18.48 9.18 11.00
N ASN A 429 -18.95 8.44 12.03
CA ASN A 429 -18.22 8.26 13.31
C ASN A 429 -18.38 6.87 13.95
N LEU A 430 -18.09 5.81 13.18
CA LEU A 430 -18.36 4.40 13.55
C LEU A 430 -17.86 4.01 14.96
N SER A 431 -16.59 4.29 15.29
CA SER A 431 -15.96 3.86 16.54
C SER A 431 -16.53 4.54 17.79
N THR A 432 -16.98 5.78 17.66
CA THR A 432 -17.59 6.55 18.75
C THR A 432 -19.05 6.17 18.94
N LEU A 433 -19.78 5.96 17.84
CA LEU A 433 -21.19 5.60 17.89
C LEU A 433 -21.38 4.18 18.41
N GLU A 434 -20.56 3.23 17.94
CA GLU A 434 -20.65 1.82 18.35
C GLU A 434 -20.47 1.64 19.87
N LYS A 435 -19.54 2.37 20.48
CA LYS A 435 -19.27 2.31 21.93
C LYS A 435 -20.37 2.97 22.78
N ASN A 436 -21.08 3.95 22.23
CA ASN A 436 -22.07 4.74 22.97
C ASN A 436 -23.53 4.43 22.61
N LEU A 437 -23.78 3.38 21.81
CA LEU A 437 -25.13 2.95 21.42
C LEU A 437 -26.06 2.66 22.60
N HIS A 438 -25.50 2.21 23.73
CA HIS A 438 -26.26 1.97 24.97
C HIS A 438 -26.89 3.26 25.54
N GLN A 439 -26.36 4.44 25.21
CA GLN A 439 -26.88 5.74 25.64
C GLN A 439 -27.85 6.36 24.62
N MET A 440 -28.13 5.66 23.51
CA MET A 440 -28.95 6.13 22.39
C MET A 440 -30.03 5.08 22.04
N PRO A 441 -31.03 4.87 22.91
CA PRO A 441 -32.01 3.79 22.78
C PRO A 441 -32.85 3.90 21.50
N ARG A 442 -33.19 5.11 21.03
CA ARG A 442 -34.01 5.29 19.81
C ARG A 442 -33.23 4.91 18.56
N THR A 443 -31.96 5.32 18.48
CA THR A 443 -31.03 4.94 17.41
C THR A 443 -30.80 3.42 17.42
N SER A 444 -30.59 2.82 18.60
CA SER A 444 -30.42 1.37 18.74
C SER A 444 -31.64 0.58 18.26
N ALA A 445 -32.85 0.99 18.68
CA ALA A 445 -34.10 0.37 18.25
C ALA A 445 -34.31 0.50 16.74
N PHE A 446 -34.03 1.67 16.16
CA PHE A 446 -34.12 1.88 14.71
C PHE A 446 -33.19 0.93 13.94
N LEU A 447 -31.95 0.80 14.38
CA LEU A 447 -30.96 -0.07 13.75
C LEU A 447 -31.34 -1.55 13.87
N ALA A 448 -31.96 -1.96 14.98
CA ALA A 448 -32.45 -3.34 15.13
C ALA A 448 -33.55 -3.68 14.11
N VAL A 449 -34.47 -2.75 13.85
CA VAL A 449 -35.60 -2.95 12.92
C VAL A 449 -35.19 -2.84 11.45
N ASN A 450 -34.30 -1.89 11.10
CA ASN A 450 -33.98 -1.57 9.71
C ASN A 450 -32.71 -2.26 9.18
N SER A 451 -32.01 -3.03 10.02
CA SER A 451 -30.83 -3.78 9.57
C SER A 451 -31.21 -5.09 8.91
N GLU A 452 -30.70 -5.32 7.71
CA GLU A 452 -30.90 -6.58 7.00
C GLU A 452 -30.09 -7.70 7.65
N SER A 453 -30.68 -8.88 7.80
CA SER A 453 -29.96 -10.12 8.06
C SER A 453 -29.17 -10.58 6.82
N ILE A 454 -28.34 -11.61 6.98
CA ILE A 454 -27.63 -12.21 5.83
C ILE A 454 -28.65 -12.83 4.85
N SER A 455 -29.68 -13.53 5.36
CA SER A 455 -30.71 -14.15 4.52
C SER A 455 -31.54 -13.13 3.77
N GLN A 456 -31.99 -12.05 4.42
CA GLN A 456 -32.73 -10.97 3.78
C GLN A 456 -31.92 -10.31 2.65
N TYR A 457 -30.62 -10.10 2.86
CA TYR A 457 -29.75 -9.54 1.83
C TYR A 457 -29.54 -10.50 0.64
N GLN A 458 -29.43 -11.81 0.89
CA GLN A 458 -29.34 -12.80 -0.18
C GLN A 458 -30.66 -12.86 -0.98
N ILE A 459 -31.80 -12.82 -0.30
CA ILE A 459 -33.14 -12.78 -0.92
C ILE A 459 -33.31 -11.53 -1.78
N ARG A 460 -32.96 -10.33 -1.29
CA ARG A 460 -33.01 -9.09 -2.09
C ARG A 460 -32.16 -9.18 -3.36
N ARG A 461 -30.97 -9.76 -3.28
CA ARG A 461 -30.12 -9.96 -4.46
C ARG A 461 -30.72 -10.94 -5.46
N LEU A 462 -31.37 -12.01 -4.99
CA LEU A 462 -32.11 -12.93 -5.85
C LEU A 462 -33.31 -12.23 -6.52
N GLN A 463 -34.05 -11.41 -5.78
CA GLN A 463 -35.18 -10.62 -6.30
C GLN A 463 -34.74 -9.67 -7.42
N ASN A 464 -33.71 -8.87 -7.16
CA ASN A 464 -33.17 -7.94 -8.15
C ASN A 464 -32.69 -8.65 -9.41
N ALA A 465 -31.89 -9.71 -9.24
CA ALA A 465 -31.35 -10.48 -10.35
C ALA A 465 -32.47 -11.17 -11.16
N TYR A 466 -33.53 -11.63 -10.50
CA TYR A 466 -34.68 -12.23 -11.17
C TYR A 466 -35.50 -11.20 -11.94
N ALA A 467 -35.77 -10.04 -11.34
CA ALA A 467 -36.48 -8.94 -11.99
C ALA A 467 -35.73 -8.43 -13.24
N GLU A 468 -34.40 -8.26 -13.15
CA GLU A 468 -33.55 -7.90 -14.28
C GLU A 468 -33.59 -8.96 -15.39
N LEU A 469 -33.48 -10.24 -15.03
CA LEU A 469 -33.46 -11.32 -16.01
C LEU A 469 -34.82 -11.57 -16.67
N ARG A 470 -35.93 -11.33 -15.96
CA ARG A 470 -37.29 -11.44 -16.52
C ARG A 470 -37.57 -10.43 -17.64
N ASN A 471 -36.85 -9.31 -17.67
CA ASN A 471 -36.95 -8.35 -18.77
C ASN A 471 -36.26 -8.84 -20.05
N LEU A 472 -35.40 -9.86 -19.95
CA LEU A 472 -34.57 -10.37 -21.05
C LEU A 472 -34.92 -11.81 -21.47
N LEU A 473 -35.48 -12.60 -20.55
CA LEU A 473 -35.77 -14.02 -20.72
C LEU A 473 -37.13 -14.32 -20.08
N GLU A 474 -38.03 -15.03 -20.78
CA GLU A 474 -39.33 -15.46 -20.22
C GLU A 474 -39.14 -16.33 -18.96
N SER A 475 -38.14 -17.21 -18.97
CA SER A 475 -37.79 -18.09 -17.84
C SER A 475 -36.27 -18.11 -17.62
N PRO A 476 -35.76 -17.43 -16.58
CA PRO A 476 -34.32 -17.36 -16.37
C PRO A 476 -33.76 -18.64 -15.74
N PRO A 477 -32.72 -19.27 -16.33
CA PRO A 477 -32.17 -20.51 -15.80
C PRO A 477 -31.44 -20.28 -14.46
N ARG A 478 -31.57 -21.25 -13.54
CA ARG A 478 -31.06 -21.20 -12.16
C ARG A 478 -29.61 -20.70 -12.06
N TRP A 479 -28.71 -21.26 -12.86
CA TRP A 479 -27.28 -20.92 -12.81
C TRP A 479 -27.02 -19.44 -13.17
N ARG A 480 -27.82 -18.86 -14.08
CA ARG A 480 -27.68 -17.47 -14.53
C ARG A 480 -28.24 -16.50 -13.49
N LEU A 481 -29.33 -16.88 -12.83
CA LEU A 481 -29.88 -16.15 -11.70
C LEU A 481 -28.88 -16.07 -10.53
N LEU A 482 -28.26 -17.20 -10.17
CA LEU A 482 -27.24 -17.24 -9.12
C LEU A 482 -26.01 -16.40 -9.46
N ARG A 483 -25.55 -16.47 -10.72
CA ARG A 483 -24.42 -15.67 -11.21
C ARG A 483 -24.73 -14.17 -11.11
N ASN A 484 -25.90 -13.73 -11.57
CA ASN A 484 -26.29 -12.33 -11.53
C ASN A 484 -26.53 -11.82 -10.10
N ALA A 485 -27.04 -12.66 -9.20
CA ALA A 485 -27.18 -12.33 -7.78
C ALA A 485 -25.83 -12.33 -7.01
N GLY A 486 -24.75 -12.80 -7.63
CA GLY A 486 -23.45 -12.97 -6.99
C GLY A 486 -23.50 -13.96 -5.83
N LEU A 487 -24.22 -15.08 -6.02
CA LEU A 487 -24.42 -16.14 -5.03
C LEU A 487 -23.91 -17.48 -5.55
N SER A 488 -23.54 -18.36 -4.62
CA SER A 488 -23.22 -19.77 -4.88
C SER A 488 -24.08 -20.66 -3.98
N GLU A 489 -24.30 -21.91 -4.38
CA GLU A 489 -25.13 -22.87 -3.65
C GLU A 489 -24.61 -23.14 -2.24
N GLU A 490 -23.28 -23.16 -2.07
CA GLU A 490 -22.60 -23.46 -0.80
C GLU A 490 -22.71 -22.32 0.21
N ARG A 491 -22.82 -21.07 -0.27
CA ARG A 491 -22.83 -19.86 0.57
C ARG A 491 -24.24 -19.35 0.86
N MET A 492 -25.25 -20.05 0.39
CA MET A 492 -26.65 -19.67 0.55
C MET A 492 -27.20 -20.09 1.91
N THR A 493 -27.91 -19.17 2.56
CA THR A 493 -28.66 -19.45 3.78
C THR A 493 -29.89 -20.30 3.46
N GLY A 494 -30.36 -21.11 4.42
CA GLY A 494 -31.52 -21.98 4.21
C GLY A 494 -32.77 -21.23 3.72
N SER A 495 -33.06 -20.07 4.29
CA SER A 495 -34.19 -19.22 3.87
C SER A 495 -34.03 -18.67 2.45
N ALA A 496 -32.80 -18.31 2.04
CA ALA A 496 -32.55 -17.85 0.68
C ALA A 496 -32.63 -19.00 -0.34
N ARG A 497 -32.25 -20.22 0.06
CA ARG A 497 -32.40 -21.43 -0.77
C ARG A 497 -33.87 -21.77 -0.98
N GLN A 498 -34.67 -21.77 0.08
CA GLN A 498 -36.11 -21.97 -0.02
C GLN A 498 -36.77 -20.91 -0.92
N TYR A 499 -36.34 -19.65 -0.81
CA TYR A 499 -36.84 -18.57 -1.68
C TYR A 499 -36.47 -18.79 -3.15
N LEU A 500 -35.24 -19.26 -3.43
CA LEU A 500 -34.81 -19.62 -4.78
C LEU A 500 -35.66 -20.75 -5.37
N GLU A 501 -35.96 -21.80 -4.61
CA GLU A 501 -36.83 -22.88 -5.08
C GLU A 501 -38.24 -22.39 -5.42
N ILE A 502 -38.81 -21.50 -4.60
CA ILE A 502 -40.12 -20.88 -4.88
C ILE A 502 -40.09 -20.07 -6.18
N LEU A 503 -39.01 -19.32 -6.43
CA LEU A 503 -38.84 -18.56 -7.67
C LEU A 503 -38.76 -19.47 -8.90
N MET A 504 -38.12 -20.64 -8.78
CA MET A 504 -37.94 -21.60 -9.87
C MET A 504 -39.20 -22.44 -10.14
N CYS A 505 -39.97 -22.81 -9.11
CA CYS A 505 -41.27 -23.50 -9.29
C CYS A 505 -42.35 -22.60 -9.91
N ARG A 506 -42.34 -21.28 -9.65
CA ARG A 506 -43.30 -20.36 -10.27
C ARG A 506 -43.06 -20.18 -11.78
N SER A 507 -41.84 -20.40 -12.27
CA SER A 507 -41.54 -20.41 -13.70
C SER A 507 -42.05 -21.67 -14.41
N THR A 508 -42.07 -22.84 -13.74
CA THR A 508 -42.47 -24.10 -14.36
C THR A 508 -44.00 -24.28 -14.45
N GLU A 509 -44.79 -23.71 -13.52
CA GLU A 509 -46.26 -23.74 -13.59
C GLU A 509 -46.85 -22.94 -14.78
N TYR A 510 -46.13 -21.91 -15.26
CA TYR A 510 -46.54 -21.14 -16.46
C TYR A 510 -46.28 -21.90 -17.78
N GLU A 511 -45.27 -22.77 -17.83
CA GLU A 511 -44.99 -23.62 -18.98
C GLU A 511 -46.05 -24.74 -19.13
N VAL A 512 -46.52 -25.32 -18.02
CA VAL A 512 -47.55 -26.39 -18.03
C VAL A 512 -48.94 -25.86 -18.46
N LYS A 513 -49.27 -24.58 -18.18
CA LYS A 513 -50.54 -23.97 -18.63
C LYS A 513 -50.56 -23.53 -20.09
N ARG A 514 -49.40 -23.29 -20.72
CA ARG A 514 -49.29 -22.98 -22.17
C ARG A 514 -49.24 -24.23 -23.05
N GLY A 515 -48.84 -25.39 -22.53
CA GLY A 515 -48.85 -26.68 -23.24
C GLY A 515 -50.20 -27.41 -23.27
N ARG A 516 -51.29 -26.79 -22.81
CA ARG A 516 -52.66 -27.35 -22.79
C ARG A 516 -53.70 -26.43 -23.46
N LYS A 517 -53.29 -25.57 -24.39
CA LYS A 517 -54.20 -24.88 -25.30
C LYS A 517 -53.91 -25.24 -26.73
#